data_AF-A0A6H9HR73-F1
#
_entry.id   AF-A0A6H9HR73-F1
#
_cell.length_a   1.000
_cell.length_b   1.000
_cell.length_c   1.000
_cell.angle_alpha   90.00
_cell.angle_beta   90.00
_cell.angle_gamma   90.00
#
_symmetry.space_group_name_H-M   'P 1'
#
loop_
_entity.id
_entity.type
_entity.pdbx_description
1 polymer ?
#
loop_
_entity_poly.entity_id
_entity_poly.type
_entity_poly.pdbx_seq_one_letter_code
_entity_poly.pdbx_strand_id
1 'polypeptide(L)'
;MLTLSALELVEHHGEGDPVRVIQGLAQAIGFIAGGLIFVRGGDVRNMTTAASLWMAAAVGITAGAGQYILVLAGTALAVLLLVAATFVERMLPKNGGSPDSQKSVQMPNRRGSVVPSPPPGQLGEEEK
;
A
#
# COMPACT_ATOMS: atom_id res chain seq x y z
N MET A 1 -50.82 -5.44 -9.59
CA MET A 1 -50.12 -6.34 -10.54
C MET A 1 -48.70 -5.88 -10.82
N LEU A 2 -48.44 -4.62 -11.19
CA LEU A 2 -47.10 -4.11 -11.49
C LEU A 2 -46.08 -4.21 -10.33
N THR A 3 -46.52 -4.09 -9.08
CA THR A 3 -45.66 -4.20 -7.88
C THR A 3 -45.32 -5.64 -7.49
N LEU A 4 -46.24 -6.58 -7.67
CA LEU A 4 -45.99 -8.01 -7.44
C LEU A 4 -45.11 -8.60 -8.55
N SER A 5 -45.32 -8.18 -9.81
CA SER A 5 -44.45 -8.57 -10.94
C SER A 5 -43.03 -8.02 -10.80
N ALA A 6 -42.83 -6.83 -10.21
CA ALA A 6 -41.51 -6.31 -9.90
C ALA A 6 -40.81 -7.09 -8.76
N LEU A 7 -41.58 -7.64 -7.83
CA LEU A 7 -41.07 -8.50 -6.75
C LEU A 7 -40.68 -9.89 -7.28
N GLU A 8 -41.48 -10.47 -8.18
CA GLU A 8 -41.17 -11.71 -8.91
C GLU A 8 -39.96 -11.56 -9.85
N LEU A 9 -39.80 -10.40 -10.51
CA LEU A 9 -38.61 -10.10 -11.31
C LEU A 9 -37.34 -9.99 -10.45
N VAL A 10 -37.50 -9.54 -9.19
CA VAL A 10 -36.43 -9.54 -8.17
C VAL A 10 -36.14 -10.96 -7.66
N GLU A 11 -37.14 -11.82 -7.50
CA GLU A 11 -36.95 -13.25 -7.18
C GLU A 11 -36.37 -14.07 -8.34
N HIS A 12 -36.54 -13.63 -9.58
CA HIS A 12 -35.89 -14.20 -10.78
C HIS A 12 -34.51 -13.57 -11.08
N HIS A 13 -33.80 -13.08 -10.06
CA HIS A 13 -32.40 -12.71 -10.20
C HIS A 13 -31.51 -13.96 -10.21
N GLY A 14 -31.37 -14.52 -11.43
CA GLY A 14 -30.11 -15.02 -11.98
C GLY A 14 -29.45 -16.19 -11.28
N GLU A 15 -29.21 -17.25 -12.04
CA GLU A 15 -28.38 -18.42 -11.74
C GLU A 15 -26.88 -18.10 -11.51
N GLY A 16 -26.53 -16.89 -11.08
CA GLY A 16 -25.18 -16.46 -10.76
C GLY A 16 -25.02 -16.30 -9.25
N ASP A 17 -24.22 -17.15 -8.63
CA ASP A 17 -23.88 -17.06 -7.21
C ASP A 17 -23.03 -15.80 -6.94
N PRO A 18 -23.59 -14.72 -6.37
CA PRO A 18 -22.87 -13.46 -6.16
C PRO A 18 -21.68 -13.66 -5.21
N VAL A 19 -21.73 -14.67 -4.35
CA VAL A 19 -20.62 -15.02 -3.46
C VAL A 19 -19.39 -15.44 -4.27
N ARG A 20 -19.56 -16.16 -5.39
CA ARG A 20 -18.45 -16.54 -6.27
C ARG A 20 -17.80 -15.34 -6.95
N VAL A 21 -18.61 -14.35 -7.35
CA VAL A 21 -18.09 -13.11 -7.95
C VAL A 21 -17.27 -12.34 -6.92
N ILE A 22 -17.80 -12.20 -5.69
CA ILE A 22 -17.09 -11.52 -4.59
C ILE A 22 -15.79 -12.27 -4.23
N GLN A 23 -15.82 -13.60 -4.18
CA GLN A 23 -14.64 -14.42 -3.94
C GLN A 23 -13.57 -14.21 -5.03
N GLY A 24 -13.98 -14.18 -6.31
CA GLY A 24 -13.06 -13.92 -7.42
C GLY A 24 -12.45 -12.52 -7.36
N LEU A 25 -13.26 -11.50 -7.04
CA LEU A 25 -12.77 -10.13 -6.84
C LEU A 25 -11.79 -10.07 -5.68
N ALA A 26 -12.14 -10.62 -4.52
CA ALA A 26 -11.27 -10.64 -3.34
C ALA A 26 -9.91 -11.27 -3.64
N GLN A 27 -9.89 -12.38 -4.39
CA GLN A 27 -8.65 -13.02 -4.80
C GLN A 27 -7.82 -12.15 -5.76
N ALA A 28 -8.45 -11.52 -6.74
CA ALA A 28 -7.76 -10.63 -7.69
C ALA A 28 -7.18 -9.39 -7.00
N ILE A 29 -7.95 -8.73 -6.15
CA ILE A 29 -7.51 -7.55 -5.40
C ILE A 29 -6.37 -7.91 -4.45
N GLY A 30 -6.42 -9.09 -3.83
CA GLY A 30 -5.37 -9.57 -2.94
C GLY A 30 -4.04 -9.78 -3.63
N PHE A 31 -4.08 -10.32 -4.85
CA PHE A 31 -2.88 -10.45 -5.68
C PHE A 31 -2.28 -9.09 -6.03
N ILE A 32 -3.11 -8.11 -6.41
CA ILE A 32 -2.65 -6.75 -6.73
C ILE A 32 -2.07 -6.07 -5.48
N ALA A 33 -2.79 -6.11 -4.35
CA ALA A 33 -2.35 -5.52 -3.10
C ALA A 33 -1.04 -6.15 -2.61
N GLY A 34 -0.89 -7.47 -2.72
CA GLY A 34 0.36 -8.17 -2.42
C GLY A 34 1.52 -7.73 -3.32
N GLY A 35 1.25 -7.51 -4.61
CA GLY A 35 2.24 -7.00 -5.57
C GLY A 35 2.71 -5.57 -5.31
N LEU A 36 1.95 -4.77 -4.56
CA LEU A 36 2.35 -3.43 -4.14
C LEU A 36 3.35 -3.44 -2.97
N ILE A 37 3.35 -4.50 -2.15
CA ILE A 37 4.16 -4.60 -0.93
C ILE A 37 5.59 -5.00 -1.30
N PHE A 38 6.56 -4.17 -0.92
CA PHE A 38 7.98 -4.44 -1.14
C PHE A 38 8.74 -4.45 0.18
N VAL A 39 9.56 -5.48 0.40
CA VAL A 39 10.40 -5.63 1.59
C VAL A 39 11.86 -5.56 1.19
N ARG A 40 12.63 -4.64 1.78
CA ARG A 40 14.08 -4.53 1.55
C ARG A 40 14.81 -4.23 2.84
N GLY A 41 15.73 -5.12 3.23
CA GLY A 41 16.60 -4.91 4.40
C GLY A 41 15.87 -4.73 5.73
N GLY A 42 14.68 -5.32 5.89
CA GLY A 42 13.84 -5.18 7.09
C GLY A 42 12.82 -4.04 7.05
N ASP A 43 12.85 -3.18 6.03
CA ASP A 43 11.87 -2.11 5.84
C ASP A 43 10.76 -2.54 4.87
N VAL A 44 9.50 -2.38 5.27
CA VAL A 44 8.31 -2.75 4.50
C VAL A 44 7.69 -1.49 3.90
N ARG A 45 7.73 -1.38 2.57
CA ARG A 45 7.17 -0.23 1.85
C ARG A 45 5.79 -0.57 1.27
N ASN A 46 4.95 0.46 1.17
CA ASN A 46 3.61 0.44 0.57
C ASN A 46 2.55 -0.41 1.30
N MET A 47 2.76 -0.74 2.58
CA MET A 47 1.77 -1.50 3.36
C MET A 47 0.43 -0.75 3.48
N THR A 48 0.48 0.55 3.76
CA THR A 48 -0.70 1.41 3.88
C THR A 48 -1.44 1.57 2.55
N THR A 49 -0.70 1.67 1.44
CA THR A 49 -1.29 1.73 0.09
C THR A 49 -2.01 0.43 -0.25
N ALA A 50 -1.38 -0.72 0.02
CA ALA A 50 -2.00 -2.04 -0.19
C ALA A 50 -3.28 -2.21 0.65
N ALA A 51 -3.24 -1.80 1.93
CA ALA A 51 -4.42 -1.82 2.80
C ALA A 51 -5.55 -0.92 2.29
N SER A 52 -5.23 0.30 1.85
CA SER A 52 -6.22 1.24 1.32
C SER A 52 -6.92 0.72 0.05
N LEU A 53 -6.18 0.01 -0.81
CA LEU A 53 -6.72 -0.61 -2.02
C LEU A 53 -7.74 -1.71 -1.68
N TRP A 54 -7.42 -2.54 -0.68
CA TRP A 54 -8.33 -3.58 -0.19
C TRP A 54 -9.63 -2.97 0.36
N MET A 55 -9.51 -1.92 1.19
CA MET A 55 -10.67 -1.24 1.76
C MET A 55 -11.53 -0.57 0.70
N ALA A 56 -10.92 0.11 -0.27
CA ALA A 56 -11.64 0.76 -1.37
C ALA A 56 -12.47 -0.26 -2.17
N ALA A 57 -11.92 -1.44 -2.42
CA ALA A 57 -12.63 -2.49 -3.14
C ALA A 57 -13.77 -3.11 -2.31
N ALA A 58 -13.56 -3.35 -1.01
CA ALA A 58 -14.63 -3.83 -0.12
C ALA A 58 -15.82 -2.85 -0.04
N VAL A 59 -15.52 -1.55 0.03
CA VAL A 59 -16.55 -0.49 -0.02
C VAL A 59 -17.25 -0.48 -1.38
N GLY A 60 -16.50 -0.60 -2.48
CA GLY A 60 -17.06 -0.65 -3.83
C GLY A 60 -18.02 -1.84 -4.05
N ILE A 61 -17.67 -3.04 -3.55
CA ILE A 61 -18.52 -4.24 -3.61
C ILE A 61 -19.80 -4.03 -2.79
N THR A 62 -19.67 -3.47 -1.59
CA THR A 62 -20.81 -3.23 -0.70
C THR A 62 -21.74 -2.14 -1.25
N ALA A 63 -21.17 -1.13 -1.92
CA ALA A 63 -21.93 -0.10 -2.62
C ALA A 63 -22.66 -0.65 -3.85
N GLY A 64 -21.99 -1.51 -4.63
CA GLY A 64 -22.59 -2.22 -5.77
C GLY A 64 -23.74 -3.14 -5.36
N ALA A 65 -23.71 -3.69 -4.13
CA ALA A 65 -24.78 -4.51 -3.57
C ALA A 65 -26.01 -3.70 -3.07
N GLY A 66 -26.01 -2.36 -3.22
CA GLY A 66 -27.13 -1.50 -2.83
C GLY A 66 -27.32 -1.33 -1.32
N GLN A 67 -26.39 -1.80 -0.50
CA GLN A 67 -26.49 -1.79 0.97
C GLN A 67 -25.88 -0.51 1.57
N TYR A 68 -26.53 0.63 1.34
CA TYR A 68 -25.99 1.95 1.72
C TYR A 68 -25.66 2.12 3.22
N ILE A 69 -26.42 1.47 4.11
CA ILE A 69 -26.14 1.49 5.56
C ILE A 69 -24.81 0.79 5.87
N LEU A 70 -24.56 -0.36 5.25
CA LEU A 70 -23.30 -1.10 5.38
C LEU A 70 -22.14 -0.35 4.72
N VAL A 71 -22.37 0.36 3.62
CA VAL A 71 -21.37 1.24 3.00
C VAL A 71 -20.92 2.32 3.95
N LEU A 72 -21.86 2.99 4.62
CA LEU A 72 -21.58 4.10 5.52
C LEU A 72 -20.82 3.61 6.76
N ALA A 73 -21.30 2.53 7.38
CA ALA A 73 -20.63 1.90 8.51
C ALA A 73 -19.24 1.34 8.13
N GLY A 74 -19.14 0.67 6.99
CA GLY A 74 -17.90 0.08 6.48
C GLY A 74 -16.85 1.13 6.10
N THR A 75 -17.28 2.23 5.47
CA THR A 75 -16.38 3.35 5.14
C THR A 75 -15.90 4.04 6.42
N ALA A 76 -16.77 4.27 7.39
CA ALA A 76 -16.38 4.86 8.67
C ALA A 76 -15.36 3.98 9.40
N LEU A 77 -15.59 2.66 9.45
CA LEU A 77 -14.64 1.71 10.02
C LEU A 77 -13.31 1.67 9.25
N ALA A 78 -13.37 1.73 7.91
CA ALA A 78 -12.18 1.74 7.08
C ALA A 78 -11.29 2.96 7.34
N VAL A 79 -11.90 4.15 7.40
CA VAL A 79 -11.21 5.38 7.74
C VAL A 79 -10.65 5.31 9.16
N LEU A 80 -11.42 4.80 10.12
CA LEU A 80 -10.96 4.61 11.50
C LEU A 80 -9.69 3.76 11.56
N LEU A 81 -9.68 2.61 10.87
CA LEU A 81 -8.54 1.70 10.84
C LEU A 81 -7.31 2.32 10.15
N LEU A 82 -7.50 3.03 9.03
CA LEU A 82 -6.41 3.72 8.33
C LEU A 82 -5.81 4.85 9.18
N VAL A 83 -6.64 5.63 9.87
CA VAL A 83 -6.20 6.69 10.78
C VAL A 83 -5.46 6.08 11.98
N ALA A 84 -5.99 5.01 12.56
CA ALA A 84 -5.34 4.30 13.66
C ALA A 84 -3.96 3.76 13.24
N ALA A 85 -3.84 3.16 12.04
CA ALA A 85 -2.57 2.68 11.51
C ALA A 85 -1.55 3.82 11.38
N THR A 86 -1.96 4.97 10.82
CA THR A 86 -1.10 6.15 10.67
C THR A 86 -0.70 6.74 12.04
N PHE A 87 -1.59 6.67 13.02
CA PHE A 87 -1.35 7.15 14.37
C PHE A 87 -0.33 6.26 15.11
N VAL A 88 -0.45 4.94 14.96
CA VAL A 88 0.49 3.96 15.52
C VAL A 88 1.89 4.17 14.95
N GLU A 89 2.03 4.37 13.63
CA GLU A 89 3.33 4.68 13.01
C GLU A 89 3.95 5.96 13.60
N ARG A 90 3.14 6.95 13.94
CA ARG A 90 3.58 8.20 14.58
C ARG A 90 3.97 8.03 16.05
N MET A 91 3.39 7.05 16.73
CA MET A 91 3.67 6.74 18.13
C MET A 91 4.89 5.84 18.31
N LEU A 92 5.37 5.15 17.27
CA LEU A 92 6.63 4.41 17.35
C LEU A 92 7.81 5.39 17.37
N PRO A 93 8.65 5.39 18.42
CA PRO A 93 9.94 6.07 18.38
C PRO A 93 10.77 5.46 17.26
N LYS A 94 11.20 6.26 16.29
CA LYS A 94 12.29 5.90 15.37
C LYS A 94 13.54 5.68 16.21
N ASN A 95 13.75 4.46 16.70
CA ASN A 95 15.06 4.06 17.19
C ASN A 95 16.02 4.17 16.01
N GLY A 96 17.00 5.06 16.15
CA GLY A 96 17.90 5.47 15.09
C GLY A 96 18.61 4.29 14.45
N GLY A 97 18.15 3.91 13.26
CA GLY A 97 19.00 3.27 12.28
C GLY A 97 19.93 4.34 11.72
N SER A 98 21.17 4.37 12.19
CA SER A 98 22.22 5.25 11.70
C SER A 98 22.23 5.28 10.17
N PRO A 99 22.05 6.46 9.53
CA PRO A 99 22.25 6.61 8.09
C PRO A 99 23.76 6.69 7.80
N ASP A 100 24.52 5.62 8.05
CA ASP A 100 25.98 5.59 7.81
C ASP A 100 26.42 4.45 6.88
N SER A 101 25.56 4.10 5.91
CA SER A 101 25.98 3.33 4.74
C SER A 101 25.45 3.90 3.44
N GLN A 102 25.39 5.24 3.38
CA GLN A 102 25.68 5.96 2.14
C GLN A 102 27.21 6.15 2.03
N LYS A 103 28.00 5.11 2.34
CA LYS A 103 29.42 5.11 2.04
C LYS A 103 29.56 4.97 0.53
N SER A 104 29.78 6.11 -0.10
CA SER A 104 30.60 6.25 -1.32
C SER A 104 30.43 5.09 -2.30
N VAL A 105 29.32 5.06 -3.03
CA VAL A 105 29.38 4.51 -4.38
C VAL A 105 30.23 5.50 -5.18
N GLN A 106 31.55 5.38 -5.01
CA GLN A 106 32.52 6.09 -5.81
C GLN A 106 32.40 5.49 -7.20
N MET A 107 31.65 6.16 -8.08
CA MET A 107 31.49 5.71 -9.45
C MET A 107 32.87 5.64 -10.08
N PRO A 108 33.32 4.45 -10.54
CA PRO A 108 34.56 4.38 -11.30
C PRO A 108 34.44 5.30 -12.52
N ASN A 109 35.42 6.18 -12.69
CA ASN A 109 35.58 6.92 -13.94
C ASN A 109 35.70 5.91 -15.10
N ARG A 110 35.50 6.30 -16.36
CA ARG A 110 35.55 5.39 -17.53
C ARG A 110 36.80 4.49 -17.62
N ARG A 111 37.86 4.79 -16.85
CA ARG A 111 39.10 4.00 -16.73
C ARG A 111 39.13 2.98 -15.58
N GLY A 112 38.10 2.86 -14.76
CA GLY A 112 37.97 1.81 -13.75
C GLY A 112 38.86 1.93 -12.51
N SER A 113 39.66 3.00 -12.35
CA SER A 113 40.48 3.21 -11.16
C SER A 113 39.74 4.02 -10.08
N VAL A 114 39.87 3.57 -8.83
CA VAL A 114 39.40 4.29 -7.64
C VAL A 114 40.49 5.26 -7.22
N VAL A 115 40.22 6.58 -7.30
CA VAL A 115 41.17 7.61 -6.83
C VAL A 115 41.03 7.70 -5.30
N PRO A 116 42.08 7.40 -4.51
CA PRO A 116 42.04 7.56 -3.07
C PRO A 116 41.89 9.03 -2.71
N SER A 117 41.01 9.34 -1.76
CA SER A 117 40.89 10.69 -1.20
C SER A 117 42.19 11.07 -0.46
N PRO A 118 42.72 12.29 -0.63
CA PRO A 118 43.90 12.73 0.10
C PRO A 118 43.62 12.77 1.61
N PRO A 119 44.61 12.42 2.46
CA PRO A 119 44.44 12.39 3.89
C PRO A 119 44.12 13.79 4.44
N PRO A 120 43.25 13.89 5.47
CA PRO A 120 42.86 15.16 6.05
C PRO A 120 44.09 15.86 6.66
N GLY A 121 44.53 16.93 6.01
CA GLY A 121 45.73 17.69 6.36
C GLY A 121 46.52 18.24 5.16
N GLN A 122 46.32 17.69 3.96
CA GLN A 122 47.11 18.03 2.76
C GLN A 122 46.47 19.07 1.83
N LEU A 123 45.32 19.66 2.20
CA LEU A 123 44.61 20.63 1.33
C LEU A 123 45.12 22.07 1.45
N GLY A 124 46.19 22.32 2.22
CA GLY A 124 46.69 23.66 2.53
C GLY A 124 48.14 23.95 2.17
N GLU A 125 48.88 23.00 1.57
CA GLU A 125 50.33 23.17 1.33
C GLU A 125 50.73 23.38 -0.14
N GLU A 126 49.80 23.35 -1.10
CA GLU A 126 50.09 23.55 -2.54
C GLU A 126 49.65 24.91 -3.12
N GLU A 127 49.28 25.89 -2.29
CA GLU A 127 49.09 27.28 -2.76
C GLU A 127 50.22 28.19 -2.27
N LYS A 128 51.42 27.99 -2.80
CA LYS A 128 52.49 28.98 -2.75
C LYS A 128 53.33 28.93 -4.02
#